data_AF-A0A6A3Q4A6-F1
#
_entry.id   AF-A0A6A3Q4A6-F1
#
_cell.length_a   1.000
_cell.length_b   1.000
_cell.length_c   1.000
_cell.angle_alpha   90.00
_cell.angle_beta   90.00
_cell.angle_gamma   90.00
#
_symmetry.space_group_name_H-M   'P 1'
#
loop_
_entity.id
_entity.type
_entity.pdbx_description
1 polymer ?
#
loop_
_entity_poly.entity_id
_entity_poly.type
_entity_poly.pdbx_seq_one_letter_code
_entity_poly.pdbx_strand_id
1 'polypeptide(L)'
;MSINGWSVEDVYETVRGFGFRGRCLTLLLAMVHFLFALAIPLLCCLKADELISSSWRAVFAPLWVLNTIYYGSLLFSLVFADGKLYAFAKELLLLVVQVFIALKLDEVVHWSLVKVLAPYFAYEALNLLETVAGGVLGHHMLVSDTVGASFTETAAIEEERRMLMKAVGRKTIMTALRIAQAVLIGMKVDGSLDATSWWRVMTPVWILVAYLCWYPIKKYINSTSAHRLLDAVFTAGIIVMLVAPFFLLADRLEGKR
;
A
#
# COMPACT_ATOMS: atom_id res chain seq x y z
N MET A 1 -21.76 -26.15 -1.85
CA MET A 1 -22.34 -26.42 -0.51
C MET A 1 -23.26 -25.25 -0.18
N SER A 2 -24.58 -25.46 -0.16
CA SER A 2 -25.60 -24.41 -0.04
C SER A 2 -25.76 -24.01 1.42
N ILE A 3 -25.53 -22.75 1.74
CA ILE A 3 -26.02 -22.15 2.99
C ILE A 3 -27.28 -21.37 2.58
N ASN A 4 -28.44 -21.84 3.03
CA ASN A 4 -29.76 -21.24 2.78
C ASN A 4 -30.21 -21.17 1.30
N GLY A 5 -29.89 -22.15 0.47
CA GLY A 5 -30.49 -22.29 -0.87
C GLY A 5 -30.06 -21.23 -1.90
N TRP A 6 -29.11 -20.37 -1.57
CA TRP A 6 -28.52 -19.41 -2.51
C TRP A 6 -27.23 -19.99 -3.06
N SER A 7 -27.13 -20.12 -4.39
CA SER A 7 -25.88 -20.44 -5.06
C SER A 7 -25.01 -19.17 -5.17
N VAL A 8 -23.70 -19.35 -5.38
CA VAL A 8 -22.77 -18.23 -5.63
C VAL A 8 -23.17 -17.48 -6.91
N GLU A 9 -23.69 -18.20 -7.90
CA GLU A 9 -24.35 -17.64 -9.09
C GLU A 9 -25.52 -16.70 -8.73
N ASP A 10 -26.38 -17.08 -7.79
CA ASP A 10 -27.54 -16.25 -7.39
C ASP A 10 -27.11 -14.94 -6.73
N VAL A 11 -26.05 -14.98 -5.90
CA VAL A 11 -25.46 -13.77 -5.31
C VAL A 11 -24.85 -12.89 -6.41
N TYR A 12 -24.16 -13.49 -7.39
CA TYR A 12 -23.52 -12.77 -8.49
C TYR A 12 -24.56 -12.11 -9.40
N GLU A 13 -25.62 -12.82 -9.78
CA GLU A 13 -26.74 -12.29 -10.57
C GLU A 13 -27.52 -11.23 -9.80
N THR A 14 -27.68 -11.36 -8.49
CA THR A 14 -28.30 -10.33 -7.63
C THR A 14 -27.44 -9.06 -7.61
N VAL A 15 -26.12 -9.19 -7.47
CA VAL A 15 -25.16 -8.08 -7.53
C VAL A 15 -25.20 -7.38 -8.89
N ARG A 16 -25.29 -8.16 -9.98
CA ARG A 16 -25.40 -7.68 -11.36
C ARG A 16 -26.73 -6.95 -11.63
N GLY A 17 -27.82 -7.40 -11.00
CA GLY A 17 -29.16 -6.84 -11.10
C GLY A 17 -29.35 -5.49 -10.39
N PHE A 18 -28.42 -5.05 -9.54
CA PHE A 18 -28.63 -3.84 -8.73
C PHE A 18 -28.61 -2.49 -9.48
N GLY A 19 -28.23 -2.43 -10.76
CA GLY A 19 -28.40 -1.23 -11.60
C GLY A 19 -27.96 0.09 -10.93
N PHE A 20 -28.80 1.12 -10.97
CA PHE A 20 -28.56 2.43 -10.31
C PHE A 20 -28.45 2.32 -8.78
N ARG A 21 -29.27 1.48 -8.13
CA ARG A 21 -29.25 1.28 -6.67
C ARG A 21 -27.94 0.66 -6.18
N GLY A 22 -27.36 -0.25 -6.96
CA GLY A 22 -26.05 -0.86 -6.68
C GLY A 22 -24.94 0.16 -6.78
N ARG A 23 -24.97 1.01 -7.81
CA ARG A 23 -24.00 2.12 -7.92
C ARG A 23 -24.12 3.08 -6.74
N CYS A 24 -25.33 3.43 -6.31
CA CYS A 24 -25.54 4.25 -5.11
C CYS A 24 -25.03 3.57 -3.84
N LEU A 25 -25.28 2.26 -3.67
CA LEU A 25 -24.78 1.49 -2.53
C LEU A 25 -23.24 1.42 -2.53
N THR A 26 -22.62 1.15 -3.67
CA THR A 26 -21.15 1.14 -3.81
C THR A 26 -20.55 2.51 -3.50
N LEU A 27 -21.17 3.59 -3.97
CA LEU A 27 -20.74 4.96 -3.65
C LEU A 27 -20.90 5.25 -2.15
N LEU A 28 -22.03 4.86 -1.55
CA LEU A 28 -22.25 5.01 -0.11
C LEU A 28 -21.19 4.25 0.69
N LEU A 29 -20.91 3.00 0.33
CA LEU A 29 -19.87 2.19 0.95
C LEU A 29 -18.51 2.87 0.79
N ALA A 30 -18.14 3.32 -0.42
CA ALA A 30 -16.89 4.01 -0.66
C ALA A 30 -16.74 5.29 0.19
N MET A 31 -17.82 6.08 0.31
CA MET A 31 -17.85 7.27 1.17
C MET A 31 -17.66 6.91 2.64
N VAL A 32 -18.35 5.87 3.14
CA VAL A 32 -18.18 5.38 4.51
C VAL A 32 -16.74 4.93 4.75
N HIS A 33 -16.14 4.16 3.84
CA HIS A 33 -14.74 3.74 3.95
C HIS A 33 -13.79 4.93 4.00
N PHE A 34 -14.02 5.94 3.14
CA PHE A 34 -13.22 7.15 3.12
C PHE A 34 -13.32 7.95 4.43
N LEU A 35 -14.51 8.03 5.04
CA LEU A 35 -14.70 8.67 6.35
C LEU A 35 -13.90 7.96 7.44
N PHE A 36 -13.95 6.62 7.50
CA PHE A 36 -13.13 5.86 8.45
C PHE A 36 -11.63 6.07 8.20
N ALA A 37 -11.19 6.08 6.94
CA ALA A 37 -9.79 6.30 6.58
C ALA A 37 -9.30 7.70 6.98
N LEU A 38 -10.13 8.74 6.82
CA LEU A 38 -9.82 10.11 7.25
C LEU A 38 -9.87 10.29 8.78
N ALA A 39 -10.72 9.55 9.48
CA ALA A 39 -10.81 9.62 10.93
C ALA A 39 -9.49 9.22 11.61
N ILE A 40 -8.73 8.28 11.04
CA ILE A 40 -7.47 7.79 11.60
C ILE A 40 -6.44 8.93 11.77
N PRO A 41 -5.98 9.64 10.72
CA PRO A 41 -4.99 10.71 10.89
C PRO A 41 -5.52 11.86 11.75
N LEU A 42 -6.82 12.18 11.68
CA LEU A 42 -7.42 13.22 12.52
C LEU A 42 -7.31 12.87 14.00
N LEU A 43 -7.72 11.66 14.41
CA LEU A 43 -7.63 11.22 15.80
C LEU A 43 -6.16 11.10 16.26
N CYS A 44 -5.25 10.66 15.39
CA CYS A 44 -3.81 10.65 15.68
C CYS A 44 -3.28 12.06 15.98
N CYS A 45 -3.66 13.05 15.17
CA CYS A 45 -3.28 14.45 15.41
C CYS A 45 -3.85 14.97 16.72
N LEU A 46 -5.15 14.77 16.97
CA LEU A 46 -5.79 15.18 18.22
C LEU A 46 -5.12 14.53 19.45
N LYS A 47 -4.71 13.26 19.34
CA LYS A 47 -4.00 12.57 20.41
C LYS A 47 -2.58 13.10 20.60
N ALA A 48 -1.86 13.33 19.51
CA ALA A 48 -0.48 13.83 19.53
C ALA A 48 -0.38 15.29 20.00
N ASP A 49 -1.46 16.06 19.86
CA ASP A 49 -1.61 17.42 20.38
C ASP A 49 -2.24 17.42 21.79
N GLU A 50 -2.33 16.24 22.43
CA GLU A 50 -2.84 16.03 23.80
C GLU A 50 -4.29 16.51 24.05
N LEU A 51 -5.07 16.72 22.98
CA LEU A 51 -6.47 17.17 23.06
C LEU A 51 -7.43 16.06 23.51
N ILE A 52 -7.00 14.79 23.42
CA ILE A 52 -7.77 13.62 23.89
C ILE A 52 -6.89 12.73 24.78
N SER A 53 -7.46 12.28 25.91
CA SER A 53 -6.75 11.45 26.89
C SER A 53 -6.83 9.94 26.60
N SER A 54 -7.65 9.52 25.64
CA SER A 54 -7.87 8.12 25.26
C SER A 54 -6.58 7.37 24.90
N SER A 55 -6.57 6.05 25.09
CA SER A 55 -5.45 5.19 24.67
C SER A 55 -5.31 5.17 23.14
N TRP A 56 -4.10 4.88 22.64
CA TRP A 56 -3.83 4.70 21.21
C TRP A 56 -4.64 3.56 20.60
N ARG A 57 -4.90 2.50 21.38
CA ARG A 57 -5.85 1.45 20.99
C ARG A 57 -7.24 2.00 20.68
N ALA A 58 -7.75 2.95 21.47
CA ALA A 58 -9.04 3.60 21.22
C ALA A 58 -8.96 4.59 20.03
N VAL A 59 -7.85 5.32 19.89
CA VAL A 59 -7.59 6.21 18.75
C VAL A 59 -7.63 5.45 17.42
N PHE A 60 -7.16 4.20 17.40
CA PHE A 60 -7.22 3.32 16.23
C PHE A 60 -8.56 2.60 16.03
N ALA A 61 -9.60 2.91 16.80
CA ALA A 61 -10.93 2.29 16.62
C ALA A 61 -11.47 2.33 15.17
N PRO A 62 -11.34 3.45 14.42
CA PRO A 62 -11.74 3.46 13.01
C PRO A 62 -11.00 2.44 12.15
N LEU A 63 -9.70 2.25 12.41
CA LEU A 63 -8.86 1.27 11.73
C LEU A 63 -9.28 -0.17 12.11
N TRP A 64 -9.62 -0.43 13.37
CA TRP A 64 -10.11 -1.75 13.81
C TRP A 64 -11.42 -2.15 13.12
N VAL A 65 -12.33 -1.18 12.91
CA VAL A 65 -13.57 -1.42 12.15
C VAL A 65 -13.25 -1.82 10.72
N LEU A 66 -12.38 -1.07 10.03
CA LEU A 66 -11.97 -1.39 8.66
C LEU A 66 -11.27 -2.76 8.57
N ASN A 67 -10.38 -3.05 9.51
CA ASN A 67 -9.72 -4.35 9.60
C ASN A 67 -10.71 -5.49 9.82
N THR A 68 -11.71 -5.31 10.68
CA THR A 68 -12.71 -6.36 10.93
C THR A 68 -13.45 -6.73 9.65
N ILE A 69 -13.82 -5.75 8.84
CA ILE A 69 -14.45 -5.97 7.54
C ILE A 69 -13.47 -6.66 6.59
N TYR A 70 -12.25 -6.14 6.45
CA TYR A 70 -11.23 -6.67 5.56
C TYR A 70 -10.84 -8.11 5.90
N TYR A 71 -10.39 -8.38 7.13
CA TYR A 71 -9.98 -9.72 7.56
C TYR A 71 -11.17 -10.68 7.68
N GLY A 72 -12.38 -10.18 7.96
CA GLY A 72 -13.60 -10.98 7.87
C GLY A 72 -13.85 -11.50 6.45
N SER A 73 -13.70 -10.63 5.44
CA SER A 73 -13.82 -11.03 4.03
C SER A 73 -12.70 -11.98 3.60
N LEU A 74 -11.49 -11.78 4.11
CA LEU A 74 -10.33 -12.63 3.82
C LEU A 74 -10.50 -14.03 4.44
N LEU A 75 -11.00 -14.09 5.67
CA LEU A 75 -11.34 -15.35 6.35
C LEU A 75 -12.47 -16.08 5.63
N PHE A 76 -13.51 -15.36 5.20
CA PHE A 76 -14.58 -15.94 4.39
C PHE A 76 -14.02 -16.56 3.10
N SER A 77 -13.15 -15.84 2.40
CA SER A 77 -12.50 -16.32 1.18
C SER A 77 -11.59 -17.53 1.43
N LEU A 78 -10.91 -17.56 2.57
CA LEU A 78 -10.09 -18.70 3.00
C LEU A 78 -10.95 -19.95 3.23
N VAL A 79 -12.07 -19.83 3.94
CA VAL A 79 -12.89 -20.97 4.35
C VAL A 79 -13.79 -21.46 3.21
N PHE A 80 -14.32 -20.57 2.38
CA PHE A 80 -15.43 -20.88 1.47
C PHE A 80 -15.10 -20.74 -0.02
N ALA A 81 -13.97 -20.15 -0.41
CA ALA A 81 -13.65 -19.90 -1.83
C ALA A 81 -12.33 -20.55 -2.26
N ASP A 82 -11.19 -19.93 -1.93
CA ASP A 82 -9.90 -20.19 -2.58
C ASP A 82 -8.94 -21.03 -1.73
N GLY A 83 -9.19 -21.18 -0.43
CA GLY A 83 -8.32 -21.96 0.47
C GLY A 83 -6.88 -21.44 0.61
N LYS A 84 -6.58 -20.23 0.12
CA LYS A 84 -5.22 -19.65 0.06
C LYS A 84 -4.72 -19.22 1.45
N LEU A 85 -4.36 -20.19 2.28
CA LEU A 85 -3.82 -19.97 3.63
C LEU A 85 -2.61 -19.04 3.62
N TYR A 86 -1.73 -19.17 2.63
CA TYR A 86 -0.56 -18.31 2.49
C TYR A 86 -0.93 -16.83 2.36
N ALA A 87 -1.89 -16.49 1.50
CA ALA A 87 -2.34 -15.12 1.32
C ALA A 87 -2.96 -14.57 2.62
N PHE A 88 -3.80 -15.39 3.28
CA PHE A 88 -4.38 -15.01 4.57
C PHE A 88 -3.32 -14.75 5.65
N ALA A 89 -2.37 -15.68 5.82
CA ALA A 89 -1.31 -15.57 6.80
C ALA A 89 -0.38 -14.38 6.53
N LYS A 90 -0.07 -14.11 5.25
CA LYS A 90 0.73 -12.95 4.85
C LYS A 90 0.04 -11.65 5.25
N GLU A 91 -1.24 -11.48 4.92
CA GLU A 91 -1.98 -10.26 5.29
C GLU A 91 -2.14 -10.11 6.81
N LEU A 92 -2.22 -11.21 7.55
CA LEU A 92 -2.30 -11.18 9.01
C LEU A 92 -1.07 -10.50 9.65
N LEU A 93 0.11 -10.55 9.00
CA LEU A 93 1.30 -9.83 9.46
C LEU A 93 1.05 -8.32 9.57
N LEU A 94 0.27 -7.73 8.65
CA LEU A 94 -0.08 -6.31 8.72
C LEU A 94 -0.98 -5.98 9.91
N LEU A 95 -1.90 -6.88 10.28
CA LEU A 95 -2.70 -6.71 11.49
C LEU A 95 -1.83 -6.76 12.74
N VAL A 96 -0.90 -7.71 12.80
CA VAL A 96 0.03 -7.86 13.92
C VAL A 96 0.88 -6.59 14.10
N VAL A 97 1.35 -5.98 13.01
CA VAL A 97 2.09 -4.71 13.05
C VAL A 97 1.24 -3.60 13.68
N GLN A 98 -0.01 -3.46 13.25
CA GLN A 98 -0.88 -2.41 13.79
C GLN A 98 -1.14 -2.60 15.29
N VAL A 99 -1.34 -3.85 15.73
CA VAL A 99 -1.47 -4.19 17.16
C VAL A 99 -0.18 -3.85 17.91
N PHE A 100 0.99 -4.24 17.40
CA PHE A 100 2.26 -3.94 18.05
C PHE A 100 2.55 -2.45 18.12
N ILE A 101 2.23 -1.68 17.08
CA ILE A 101 2.34 -0.21 17.10
C ILE A 101 1.42 0.37 18.18
N ALA A 102 0.16 -0.07 18.26
CA ALA A 102 -0.77 0.42 19.28
C ALA A 102 -0.27 0.11 20.70
N LEU A 103 0.23 -1.10 20.94
CA LEU A 103 0.80 -1.50 22.24
C LEU A 103 2.08 -0.74 22.59
N LYS A 104 2.93 -0.46 21.59
CA LYS A 104 4.14 0.34 21.76
C LYS A 104 3.79 1.80 22.10
N LEU A 105 2.84 2.39 21.39
CA LEU A 105 2.39 3.77 21.63
C LEU A 105 1.66 3.94 22.97
N ASP A 106 0.96 2.90 23.44
CA ASP A 106 0.36 2.85 24.79
C ASP A 106 1.38 2.55 25.89
N GLU A 107 2.69 2.47 25.56
CA GLU A 107 3.77 2.12 26.49
C GLU A 107 3.56 0.78 27.24
N VAL A 108 2.77 -0.13 26.67
CA VAL A 108 2.57 -1.50 27.21
C VAL A 108 3.78 -2.37 26.91
N VAL A 109 4.46 -2.11 25.79
CA VAL A 109 5.62 -2.85 25.32
C VAL A 109 6.79 -1.90 25.09
N HIS A 110 7.93 -2.17 25.73
CA HIS A 110 9.13 -1.32 25.64
C HIS A 110 10.17 -1.79 24.62
N TRP A 111 9.78 -2.62 23.65
CA TRP A 111 10.67 -3.04 22.57
C TRP A 111 11.07 -1.85 21.69
N SER A 112 12.22 -1.96 21.04
CA SER A 112 12.63 -1.00 20.02
C SER A 112 11.63 -1.00 18.85
N LEU A 113 11.38 0.16 18.23
CA LEU A 113 10.45 0.32 17.12
C LEU A 113 10.85 -0.59 15.94
N VAL A 114 12.14 -0.80 15.71
CA VAL A 114 12.61 -1.77 14.70
C VAL A 114 12.10 -3.19 14.98
N LYS A 115 12.05 -3.63 16.25
CA LYS A 115 11.51 -4.94 16.63
C LYS A 115 9.98 -4.99 16.51
N VAL A 116 9.31 -3.91 16.87
CA VAL A 116 7.85 -3.73 16.68
C VAL A 116 7.46 -3.89 15.20
N LEU A 117 8.31 -3.42 14.28
CA LEU A 117 8.13 -3.52 12.84
C LEU A 117 8.58 -4.86 12.23
N ALA A 118 9.04 -5.84 13.02
CA ALA A 118 9.47 -7.15 12.50
C ALA A 118 8.43 -7.85 11.60
N PRO A 119 7.11 -7.88 11.92
CA PRO A 119 6.15 -8.52 11.02
C PRO A 119 5.94 -7.72 9.72
N TYR A 120 6.15 -6.39 9.72
CA TYR A 120 6.13 -5.57 8.51
C TYR A 120 7.32 -5.93 7.60
N PHE A 121 8.51 -6.11 8.16
CA PHE A 121 9.68 -6.54 7.39
C PHE A 121 9.49 -7.94 6.82
N ALA A 122 8.90 -8.86 7.57
CA ALA A 122 8.54 -10.19 7.06
C ALA A 122 7.54 -10.09 5.90
N TYR A 123 6.50 -9.26 6.02
CA TYR A 123 5.53 -9.01 4.96
C TYR A 123 6.17 -8.46 3.68
N GLU A 124 7.03 -7.45 3.78
CA GLU A 124 7.72 -6.88 2.61
C GLU A 124 8.73 -7.87 2.00
N ALA A 125 9.41 -8.68 2.81
CA ALA A 125 10.29 -9.74 2.31
C ALA A 125 9.51 -10.79 1.50
N LEU A 126 8.34 -11.20 1.98
CA LEU A 126 7.44 -12.11 1.23
C LEU A 126 6.97 -11.48 -0.09
N ASN A 127 6.55 -10.21 -0.07
CA ASN A 127 6.15 -9.51 -1.29
C ASN A 127 7.30 -9.36 -2.30
N LEU A 128 8.52 -9.16 -1.82
CA LEU A 128 9.70 -9.11 -2.67
C LEU A 128 9.97 -10.49 -3.28
N LEU A 129 9.88 -11.56 -2.50
CA LEU A 129 10.05 -12.92 -2.97
C LEU A 129 9.01 -13.28 -4.04
N GLU A 130 7.73 -12.97 -3.82
CA GLU A 130 6.66 -13.15 -4.81
C GLU A 130 6.95 -12.38 -6.11
N THR A 131 7.46 -11.15 -5.99
CA THR A 131 7.79 -10.30 -7.15
C THR A 131 8.94 -10.89 -7.96
N VAL A 132 9.99 -11.36 -7.29
CA VAL A 132 11.15 -11.99 -7.94
C VAL A 132 10.75 -13.33 -8.53
N ALA A 133 10.04 -14.18 -7.79
CA ALA A 133 9.58 -15.49 -8.27
C ALA A 133 8.65 -15.34 -9.49
N GLY A 134 7.68 -14.42 -9.44
CA GLY A 134 6.81 -14.11 -10.58
C GLY A 134 7.59 -13.57 -11.77
N GLY A 135 8.61 -12.74 -11.54
CA GLY A 135 9.51 -12.25 -12.59
C GLY A 135 10.33 -13.35 -13.25
N VAL A 136 10.91 -14.26 -12.46
CA VAL A 136 11.70 -15.40 -12.95
C VAL A 136 10.82 -16.37 -13.74
N LEU A 137 9.65 -16.75 -13.19
CA LEU A 137 8.70 -17.64 -13.86
C LEU A 137 8.20 -17.02 -15.18
N GLY A 138 7.80 -15.74 -15.15
CA GLY A 138 7.36 -15.03 -16.35
C GLY A 138 8.48 -14.93 -17.40
N HIS A 139 9.72 -14.67 -16.98
CA HIS A 139 10.85 -14.67 -17.89
C HIS A 139 11.09 -16.04 -18.54
N HIS A 140 11.03 -17.12 -17.77
CA HIS A 140 11.17 -18.48 -18.29
C HIS A 140 10.07 -18.84 -19.28
N MET A 141 8.82 -18.47 -19.01
CA MET A 141 7.70 -18.67 -19.93
C MET A 141 7.92 -17.95 -21.25
N LEU A 142 8.27 -16.66 -21.20
CA LEU A 142 8.53 -15.87 -22.41
C LEU A 142 9.71 -16.41 -23.22
N VAL A 143 10.78 -16.89 -22.56
CA VAL A 143 11.89 -17.55 -23.27
C VAL A 143 11.42 -18.84 -23.94
N SER A 144 10.59 -19.64 -23.28
CA SER A 144 10.02 -20.85 -23.88
C SER A 144 9.18 -20.51 -25.11
N ASP A 145 8.37 -19.45 -25.05
CA ASP A 145 7.49 -19.02 -26.15
C ASP A 145 8.27 -18.52 -27.37
N THR A 146 9.52 -18.07 -27.19
CA THR A 146 10.38 -17.72 -28.34
C THR A 146 10.84 -18.94 -29.16
N VAL A 147 10.83 -20.14 -28.59
CA VAL A 147 11.28 -21.36 -29.25
C VAL A 147 10.20 -21.83 -30.22
N GLY A 148 10.29 -21.38 -31.48
CA GLY A 148 9.32 -21.70 -32.55
C GLY A 148 8.49 -20.52 -33.02
N ALA A 149 8.70 -19.32 -32.44
CA ALA A 149 8.04 -18.10 -32.85
C ALA A 149 8.57 -17.57 -34.20
N SER A 150 7.69 -16.94 -34.97
CA SER A 150 8.07 -16.17 -36.17
C SER A 150 8.87 -14.91 -35.80
N PHE A 151 9.51 -14.26 -36.78
CA PHE A 151 10.29 -13.03 -36.54
C PHE A 151 9.46 -11.90 -35.89
N THR A 152 8.22 -11.71 -36.35
CA THR A 152 7.27 -10.73 -35.79
C THR A 152 6.86 -11.06 -34.35
N GLU A 153 6.60 -12.34 -34.05
CA GLU A 153 6.25 -12.79 -32.69
C GLU A 153 7.44 -12.68 -31.74
N THR A 154 8.65 -13.00 -32.22
CA THR A 154 9.89 -12.88 -31.44
C THR A 154 10.12 -11.44 -30.98
N ALA A 155 9.87 -10.46 -31.86
CA ALA A 155 10.01 -9.04 -31.53
C ALA A 155 8.99 -8.59 -30.46
N ALA A 156 7.75 -9.08 -30.53
CA ALA A 156 6.73 -8.80 -29.53
C ALA A 156 7.06 -9.42 -28.16
N ILE A 157 7.52 -10.68 -28.13
CA ILE A 157 7.94 -11.37 -26.90
C ILE A 157 9.14 -10.67 -26.25
N GLU A 158 10.09 -10.18 -27.04
CA GLU A 158 11.22 -9.38 -26.55
C GLU A 158 10.78 -8.08 -25.88
N GLU A 159 9.78 -7.40 -26.45
CA GLU A 159 9.19 -6.20 -25.85
C GLU A 159 8.48 -6.53 -24.54
N GLU A 160 7.68 -7.59 -24.51
CA GLU A 160 7.00 -8.06 -23.30
C GLU A 160 8.00 -8.40 -22.18
N ARG A 161 9.08 -9.10 -22.52
CA ARG A 161 10.17 -9.42 -21.58
C ARG A 161 10.81 -8.15 -21.00
N ARG A 162 11.06 -7.15 -21.85
CA ARG A 162 11.61 -5.85 -21.40
C ARG A 162 10.64 -5.13 -20.45
N MET A 163 9.35 -5.19 -20.73
CA MET A 163 8.31 -4.60 -19.89
C MET A 163 8.20 -5.32 -18.54
N LEU A 164 8.26 -6.65 -18.54
CA LEU A 164 8.33 -7.47 -17.33
C LEU A 164 9.53 -7.11 -16.46
N MET A 165 10.74 -7.08 -17.04
CA MET A 165 11.96 -6.72 -16.31
C MET A 165 11.90 -5.32 -15.70
N LYS A 166 11.35 -4.34 -16.44
CA LYS A 166 11.10 -2.99 -15.92
C LYS A 166 10.08 -3.00 -14.77
N ALA A 167 9.02 -3.78 -14.89
CA ALA A 167 7.98 -3.87 -13.86
C ALA A 167 8.51 -4.50 -12.56
N VAL A 168 9.25 -5.61 -12.67
CA VAL A 168 9.90 -6.30 -11.55
C VAL A 168 10.93 -5.39 -10.90
N GLY A 169 11.86 -4.82 -11.68
CA GLY A 169 12.88 -3.91 -11.17
C GLY A 169 12.28 -2.71 -10.45
N ARG A 170 11.25 -2.08 -11.02
CA ARG A 170 10.52 -0.98 -10.38
C ARG A 170 9.90 -1.41 -9.05
N LYS A 171 9.17 -2.54 -9.01
CA LYS A 171 8.51 -3.01 -7.78
C LYS A 171 9.53 -3.36 -6.69
N THR A 172 10.66 -3.94 -7.06
CA THR A 172 11.78 -4.22 -6.15
C THR A 172 12.37 -2.95 -5.54
N ILE A 173 12.67 -1.94 -6.36
CA ILE A 173 13.21 -0.65 -5.88
C ILE A 173 12.22 0.03 -4.92
N MET A 174 10.94 0.07 -5.28
CA MET A 174 9.90 0.66 -4.44
C MET A 174 9.76 -0.06 -3.10
N THR A 175 9.95 -1.37 -3.08
CA THR A 175 9.92 -2.18 -1.86
C THR A 175 11.16 -1.94 -1.00
N ALA A 176 12.34 -1.89 -1.61
CA ALA A 176 13.58 -1.57 -0.90
C ALA A 176 13.52 -0.18 -0.25
N LEU A 177 12.98 0.83 -0.95
CA LEU A 177 12.79 2.18 -0.39
C LEU A 177 11.84 2.17 0.81
N ARG A 178 10.74 1.41 0.75
CA ARG A 178 9.78 1.28 1.86
C ARG A 178 10.39 0.58 3.08
N ILE A 179 11.20 -0.47 2.89
CA ILE A 179 11.94 -1.13 3.96
C ILE A 179 12.96 -0.16 4.57
N ALA A 180 13.76 0.50 3.74
CA ALA A 180 14.76 1.48 4.19
C ALA A 180 14.10 2.60 5.00
N GLN A 181 12.95 3.12 4.57
CA GLN A 181 12.21 4.15 5.29
C GLN A 181 11.79 3.67 6.68
N ALA A 182 11.22 2.47 6.78
CA ALA A 182 10.77 1.90 8.05
C ALA A 182 11.94 1.67 9.01
N VAL A 183 13.08 1.20 8.51
CA VAL A 183 14.31 1.03 9.31
C VAL A 183 14.82 2.38 9.82
N LEU A 184 14.94 3.38 8.95
CA LEU A 184 15.45 4.70 9.32
C LEU A 184 14.55 5.40 10.35
N ILE A 185 13.21 5.32 10.19
CA ILE A 185 12.26 5.83 11.19
C ILE A 185 12.43 5.06 12.50
N GLY A 186 12.48 3.72 12.46
CA GLY A 186 12.70 2.87 13.63
C GLY A 186 13.93 3.30 14.42
N MET A 187 15.08 3.34 13.74
CA MET A 187 16.35 3.74 14.35
C MET A 187 16.34 5.18 14.88
N LYS A 188 15.62 6.09 14.21
CA LYS A 188 15.50 7.48 14.66
C LYS A 188 14.68 7.60 15.94
N VAL A 189 13.54 6.92 16.00
CA VAL A 189 12.67 6.91 17.19
C VAL A 189 13.34 6.19 18.36
N ASP A 190 14.14 5.14 18.08
CA ASP A 190 14.89 4.38 19.08
C ASP A 190 16.16 5.10 19.58
N GLY A 191 16.38 6.36 19.22
CA GLY A 191 17.53 7.17 19.67
C GLY A 191 18.85 6.87 18.96
N SER A 192 18.90 5.87 18.08
CA SER A 192 20.15 5.47 17.39
C SER A 192 20.63 6.48 16.35
N LEU A 193 19.75 7.38 15.89
CA LEU A 193 20.05 8.41 14.89
C LEU A 193 19.75 9.83 15.41
N ASP A 194 19.95 10.10 16.69
CA ASP A 194 19.58 11.39 17.31
C ASP A 194 20.22 12.61 16.66
N ALA A 195 21.51 12.53 16.29
CA ALA A 195 22.22 13.60 15.60
C ALA A 195 21.71 13.89 14.17
N THR A 196 20.94 12.97 13.57
CA THR A 196 20.46 13.08 12.19
C THR A 196 19.15 13.87 12.11
N SER A 197 18.99 14.76 11.13
CA SER A 197 17.73 15.48 10.92
C SER A 197 16.63 14.57 10.36
N TRP A 198 15.36 14.90 10.64
CA TRP A 198 14.21 14.18 10.08
C TRP A 198 14.16 14.26 8.56
N TRP A 199 14.61 15.38 7.98
CA TRP A 199 14.80 15.52 6.54
C TRP A 199 15.71 14.42 5.95
N ARG A 200 16.80 14.06 6.64
CA ARG A 200 17.68 12.99 6.16
C ARG A 200 17.07 11.60 6.40
N VAL A 201 16.35 11.39 7.50
CA VAL A 201 15.62 10.14 7.78
C VAL A 201 14.55 9.85 6.72
N MET A 202 13.95 10.89 6.14
CA MET A 202 12.95 10.80 5.07
C MET A 202 13.55 10.67 3.66
N THR A 203 14.87 10.45 3.52
CA THR A 203 15.52 10.33 2.19
C THR A 203 14.85 9.31 1.27
N PRO A 204 14.49 8.09 1.71
CA PRO A 204 13.76 7.16 0.85
C PRO A 204 12.42 7.72 0.34
N VAL A 205 11.67 8.45 1.18
CA VAL A 205 10.46 9.16 0.77
C VAL A 205 10.78 10.22 -0.29
N TRP A 206 11.84 11.00 -0.14
CA TRP A 206 12.20 12.01 -1.16
C TRP A 206 12.55 11.41 -2.52
N ILE A 207 13.16 10.23 -2.55
CA ILE A 207 13.38 9.47 -3.78
C ILE A 207 12.03 9.08 -4.41
N LEU A 208 11.05 8.63 -3.62
CA LEU A 208 9.70 8.33 -4.09
C LEU A 208 8.98 9.59 -4.59
N VAL A 209 9.11 10.72 -3.89
CA VAL A 209 8.54 12.01 -4.33
C VAL A 209 9.13 12.42 -5.68
N ALA A 210 10.46 12.37 -5.83
CA ALA A 210 11.11 12.70 -7.09
C ALA A 210 10.65 11.77 -8.22
N TYR A 211 10.49 10.47 -7.94
CA TYR A 211 9.93 9.51 -8.89
C TYR A 211 8.48 9.84 -9.29
N LEU A 212 7.63 10.23 -8.34
CA LEU A 212 6.25 10.64 -8.63
C LEU A 212 6.21 11.90 -9.49
N CYS A 213 7.01 12.92 -9.14
CA CYS A 213 7.10 14.17 -9.89
C CYS A 213 7.60 14.00 -11.34
N TRP A 214 8.23 12.88 -11.67
CA TRP A 214 8.59 12.53 -13.05
C TRP A 214 7.38 12.16 -13.93
N TYR A 215 6.29 11.65 -13.35
CA TYR A 215 5.11 11.21 -14.12
C TYR A 215 4.42 12.33 -14.91
N PRO A 216 4.12 13.51 -14.33
CA PRO A 216 3.55 14.63 -15.08
C PRO A 216 4.43 15.04 -16.27
N ILE A 217 5.75 15.06 -16.08
CA ILE A 217 6.73 15.41 -17.12
C ILE A 217 6.68 14.38 -18.25
N LYS A 218 6.78 13.09 -17.91
CA LYS A 218 6.69 12.00 -18.89
C LYS A 218 5.36 12.01 -19.62
N LYS A 219 4.26 12.25 -18.90
CA LYS A 219 2.91 12.34 -19.47
C LYS A 219 2.81 13.51 -20.44
N TYR A 220 3.36 14.67 -20.10
CA TYR A 220 3.39 15.83 -20.99
C TYR A 220 4.16 15.54 -22.29
N ILE A 221 5.34 14.94 -22.18
CA ILE A 221 6.22 14.63 -23.32
C ILE A 221 5.57 13.61 -24.27
N ASN A 222 4.95 12.57 -23.71
CA ASN A 222 4.43 11.45 -24.51
C ASN A 222 2.96 11.59 -24.90
N SER A 223 2.25 12.61 -24.44
CA SER A 223 0.82 12.75 -24.70
C SER A 223 0.54 13.27 -26.11
N THR A 224 -0.38 12.59 -26.79
CA THR A 224 -0.97 13.00 -28.07
C THR A 224 -2.24 13.83 -27.89
N SER A 225 -2.65 14.12 -26.65
CA SER A 225 -3.84 14.93 -26.32
C SER A 225 -3.66 16.39 -26.70
N ALA A 226 -4.71 17.00 -27.27
CA ALA A 226 -4.77 18.44 -27.52
C ALA A 226 -4.63 19.28 -26.23
N HIS A 227 -4.97 18.70 -25.07
CA HIS A 227 -4.90 19.35 -23.75
C HIS A 227 -3.78 18.78 -22.87
N ARG A 228 -2.70 18.28 -23.46
CA ARG A 228 -1.56 17.67 -22.75
C ARG A 228 -0.99 18.48 -21.58
N LEU A 229 -0.97 19.82 -21.70
CA LEU A 229 -0.47 20.69 -20.62
C LEU A 229 -1.43 20.67 -19.43
N LEU A 230 -2.73 20.80 -19.70
CA LEU A 230 -3.77 20.77 -18.67
C LEU A 230 -3.76 19.42 -17.93
N ASP A 231 -3.69 18.32 -18.67
CA ASP A 231 -3.62 16.97 -18.10
C ASP A 231 -2.38 16.76 -17.23
N ALA A 232 -1.23 17.29 -17.64
CA ALA A 232 0.01 17.22 -16.88
C ALA A 232 -0.06 18.08 -15.60
N VAL A 233 -0.60 19.30 -15.68
CA VAL A 233 -0.79 20.19 -14.54
C VAL A 233 -1.74 19.60 -13.51
N PHE A 234 -2.87 19.02 -13.91
CA PHE A 234 -3.76 18.33 -12.98
C PHE A 234 -3.09 17.14 -12.31
N THR A 235 -2.31 16.37 -13.07
CA THR A 235 -1.55 15.24 -12.52
C THR A 235 -0.50 15.73 -11.50
N ALA A 236 0.21 16.82 -11.81
CA ALA A 236 1.16 17.44 -10.89
C ALA A 236 0.47 17.96 -9.62
N GLY A 237 -0.68 18.62 -9.74
CA GLY A 237 -1.46 19.11 -8.60
C GLY A 237 -1.88 17.97 -7.65
N ILE A 238 -2.36 16.85 -8.19
CA ILE A 238 -2.69 15.65 -7.39
C ILE A 238 -1.45 15.11 -6.68
N ILE A 239 -0.31 15.03 -7.37
CA ILE A 239 0.93 14.53 -6.77
C ILE A 239 1.38 15.47 -5.64
N VAL A 240 1.39 16.78 -5.85
CA VAL A 240 1.72 17.77 -4.81
C VAL A 240 0.81 17.61 -3.60
N MET A 241 -0.50 17.44 -3.80
CA MET A 241 -1.45 17.19 -2.70
C MET A 241 -1.12 15.90 -1.94
N LEU A 242 -0.70 14.84 -2.64
CA LEU A 242 -0.32 13.57 -2.03
C LEU A 242 1.01 13.66 -1.25
N VAL A 243 1.98 14.43 -1.71
CA VAL A 243 3.30 14.51 -1.07
C VAL A 243 3.44 15.62 -0.03
N ALA A 244 2.63 16.68 -0.10
CA ALA A 244 2.67 17.81 0.84
C ALA A 244 2.61 17.40 2.33
N PRO A 245 1.81 16.38 2.75
CA PRO A 245 1.82 15.91 4.13
C PRO A 245 3.19 15.42 4.62
N PHE A 246 4.04 14.86 3.75
CA PHE A 246 5.38 14.41 4.16
C PHE A 246 6.32 15.57 4.44
N PHE A 247 6.22 16.67 3.69
CA PHE A 247 7.00 17.89 3.95
C PHE A 247 6.57 18.52 5.28
N LEU A 248 5.26 18.65 5.50
CA LEU A 248 4.71 19.15 6.77
C LEU A 248 5.10 18.26 7.95
N LEU A 249 5.10 16.94 7.76
CA LEU A 249 5.52 15.99 8.78
C LEU A 249 7.01 16.15 9.12
N ALA A 250 7.88 16.23 8.11
CA ALA A 250 9.32 16.39 8.32
C ALA A 250 9.64 17.70 9.06
N ASP A 251 8.98 18.80 8.68
CA ASP A 251 9.12 20.10 9.33
C ASP A 251 8.65 20.08 10.79
N ARG A 252 7.44 19.53 11.05
CA ARG A 252 6.93 19.39 12.43
C ARG A 252 7.81 18.51 13.29
N LEU A 253 8.34 17.41 12.76
CA LEU A 253 9.20 16.50 13.50
C LEU A 253 10.56 17.13 13.83
N GLU A 254 11.07 18.03 12.97
CA GLU A 254 12.28 18.79 13.22
C GLU A 254 12.07 19.86 14.31
N GLY A 255 10.92 20.55 14.28
CA GLY A 255 10.59 21.62 15.23
C GLY A 255 10.22 21.16 16.64
N LYS A 256 9.95 19.87 16.88
CA LYS A 256 9.63 19.29 18.20
C LYS A 256 10.87 18.91 19.04
N ARG A 257 12.05 19.48 18.74
CA ARG A 257 13.27 19.29 19.54
C ARG A 257 13.32 20.20 20.77
#